data_AF-A0A0W0SVI4-F1
#
_entry.id   AF-A0A0W0SVI4-F1
#
_cell.length_a   1.000
_cell.length_b   1.000
_cell.length_c   1.000
_cell.angle_alpha   90.00
_cell.angle_beta   90.00
_cell.angle_gamma   90.00
#
_symmetry.space_group_name_H-M   'P 1'
#
loop_
_entity.id
_entity.type
_entity.pdbx_description
1 polymer ?
#
loop_
_entity_poly.entity_id
_entity_poly.type
_entity_poly.pdbx_seq_one_letter_code
_entity_poly.pdbx_strand_id
1 'polypeptide(L)'
;MFLFFLRVLSLILVVQTCFSSTRFLTISDIHYGSKTISDEGHDTNDSLLQLAMTKFTQLTNAVDFIIYLGDLPAHGYYPAVEKENYEKIVFQNLYQANKTAKPMFYVAGNNDSLLGNYQPFSSNGRSPLSLAEDWNGACANCEGLIINDEHMHDGGYYSTYVMPNNDEVLLIALNSTQFADLSSRFIYYPNQKKDALMQLYWLSQQLSQHHAKQLLIAMHIPPGNDYLGNLNWDQAYLEQFLQLLKYYQSHYQQITLLTSHSHMDEIRKISFEQAPNIYAFSTPAISRIHYNNTAMKIFKLDKNSNLGNFTTYYTRSNQQWLDEQYTAIHNEGIFRDCENLNLASCLDSLNQEQICANIEKGKYYGVKAEQVKNSACRKIYQIN
;
A
#
# COMPACT_ATOMS: atom_id res chain seq x y z
N MET A 1 -62.13 -1.29 -25.02
CA MET A 1 -61.15 -2.22 -24.40
C MET A 1 -59.75 -1.98 -24.99
N PHE A 2 -59.29 -0.73 -25.02
CA PHE A 2 -58.02 -0.32 -25.66
C PHE A 2 -57.31 0.81 -24.90
N LEU A 3 -57.77 1.11 -23.68
CA LEU A 3 -57.31 2.23 -22.85
C LEU A 3 -56.68 1.78 -21.51
N PHE A 4 -56.57 0.48 -21.27
CA PHE A 4 -55.97 -0.06 -20.05
C PHE A 4 -54.52 -0.56 -20.23
N PHE A 5 -54.05 -0.70 -21.47
CA PHE A 5 -52.69 -1.18 -21.75
C PHE A 5 -51.62 -0.08 -21.73
N LEU A 6 -52.00 1.21 -21.73
CA LEU A 6 -51.04 2.32 -21.74
C LEU A 6 -50.60 2.82 -20.35
N ARG A 7 -51.14 2.26 -19.25
CA ARG A 7 -50.79 2.70 -17.88
C ARG A 7 -49.79 1.81 -17.14
N VAL A 8 -49.32 0.73 -17.77
CA VAL A 8 -48.32 -0.18 -17.16
C VAL A 8 -46.90 0.07 -17.70
N LEU A 9 -46.72 0.98 -18.68
CA LEU A 9 -45.44 1.19 -19.36
C LEU A 9 -44.63 2.43 -18.90
N SER A 10 -44.87 2.96 -17.70
CA SER A 10 -44.19 4.19 -17.22
C SER A 10 -43.56 4.08 -15.83
N LEU A 11 -43.24 2.88 -15.38
CA LEU A 11 -42.45 2.66 -14.16
C LEU A 11 -41.29 1.69 -14.39
N ILE A 12 -40.59 1.83 -15.52
CA ILE A 12 -39.18 1.46 -15.56
C ILE A 12 -38.44 2.66 -14.95
N LEU A 13 -38.40 2.69 -13.61
CA LEU A 13 -37.34 3.41 -12.92
C LEU A 13 -36.05 2.80 -13.44
N VAL A 14 -35.43 3.47 -14.41
CA VAL A 14 -34.01 3.27 -14.69
C VAL A 14 -33.32 3.70 -13.42
N VAL A 15 -33.13 2.75 -12.51
CA VAL A 15 -32.13 2.87 -11.45
C VAL A 15 -30.82 2.89 -12.22
N GLN A 16 -30.41 4.09 -12.65
CA GLN A 16 -29.03 4.32 -12.97
C GLN A 16 -28.31 4.08 -11.66
N THR A 17 -27.82 2.85 -11.47
CA THR A 17 -26.76 2.57 -10.52
C THR A 17 -25.60 3.42 -10.97
N CYS A 18 -25.57 4.66 -10.47
CA CYS A 18 -24.41 5.51 -10.56
C CYS A 18 -23.36 4.78 -9.73
N PHE A 19 -22.58 3.90 -10.37
CA PHE A 19 -21.48 3.22 -9.71
C PHE A 19 -20.52 4.31 -9.26
N SER A 20 -20.53 4.59 -7.97
CA SER A 20 -19.59 5.50 -7.35
C SER A 20 -18.19 4.94 -7.58
N SER A 21 -17.24 5.82 -7.92
CA SER A 21 -15.83 5.47 -8.04
C SER A 21 -15.33 4.84 -6.73
N THR A 22 -14.71 3.67 -6.81
CA THR A 22 -14.09 3.00 -5.65
C THR A 22 -12.91 3.82 -5.14
N ARG A 23 -12.81 3.99 -3.82
CA ARG A 23 -11.73 4.70 -3.15
C ARG A 23 -11.14 3.81 -2.06
N PHE A 24 -9.83 3.82 -1.90
CA PHE A 24 -9.19 3.08 -0.82
C PHE A 24 -8.11 3.90 -0.14
N LEU A 25 -7.99 3.71 1.17
CA LEU A 25 -6.98 4.33 2.01
C LEU A 25 -5.78 3.41 2.12
N THR A 26 -4.59 3.96 1.99
CA THR A 26 -3.35 3.32 2.41
C THR A 26 -2.70 4.09 3.54
N ILE A 27 -2.13 3.33 4.47
CA ILE A 27 -1.32 3.78 5.60
C ILE A 27 -0.13 2.83 5.72
N SER A 28 1.00 3.29 6.24
CA SER A 28 2.21 2.46 6.38
C SER A 28 3.15 3.03 7.42
N ASP A 29 4.14 2.21 7.82
CA ASP A 29 5.35 2.61 8.54
C ASP A 29 4.99 3.44 9.77
N ILE A 30 4.13 2.86 10.61
CA ILE A 30 3.70 3.47 11.86
C ILE A 30 4.89 3.54 12.80
N HIS A 31 5.70 2.48 12.87
CA HIS A 31 6.87 2.41 13.74
C HIS A 31 6.61 2.97 15.14
N TYR A 32 5.64 2.39 15.84
CA TYR A 32 5.25 2.86 17.15
C TYR A 32 6.20 2.38 18.25
N GLY A 33 6.56 3.28 19.16
CA GLY A 33 7.25 2.98 20.40
C GLY A 33 6.88 3.98 21.49
N SER A 34 6.34 3.49 22.61
CA SER A 34 5.90 4.35 23.73
C SER A 34 7.02 5.21 24.35
N LYS A 35 8.27 4.76 24.23
CA LYS A 35 9.46 5.45 24.75
C LYS A 35 10.09 6.42 23.74
N THR A 36 9.52 6.52 22.55
CA THR A 36 10.05 7.39 21.50
C THR A 36 9.78 8.86 21.81
N ILE A 37 10.77 9.71 21.50
CA ILE A 37 10.69 11.16 21.72
C ILE A 37 9.68 11.77 20.73
N SER A 38 8.88 12.72 21.21
CA SER A 38 7.88 13.44 20.41
C SER A 38 8.50 14.55 19.55
N ASP A 39 9.34 14.21 18.57
CA ASP A 39 10.02 15.21 17.73
C ASP A 39 10.26 14.74 16.29
N GLU A 40 10.65 15.66 15.42
CA GLU A 40 11.10 15.36 14.06
C GLU A 40 12.32 14.44 14.04
N GLY A 41 12.42 13.57 13.05
CA GLY A 41 13.54 12.62 12.96
C GLY A 41 13.45 11.48 13.99
N HIS A 42 12.26 11.23 14.55
CA HIS A 42 11.99 10.12 15.45
C HIS A 42 10.77 9.31 15.00
N ASP A 43 10.72 8.07 15.47
CA ASP A 43 9.59 7.17 15.28
C ASP A 43 8.32 7.63 16.01
N THR A 44 7.20 6.97 15.75
CA THR A 44 5.91 7.36 16.30
C THR A 44 5.83 7.08 17.80
N ASN A 45 5.49 8.10 18.57
CA ASN A 45 5.15 7.96 19.98
C ASN A 45 3.62 8.01 20.20
N ASP A 46 3.17 8.03 21.46
CA ASP A 46 1.75 8.05 21.81
C ASP A 46 0.99 9.24 21.20
N SER A 47 1.55 10.45 21.30
CA SER A 47 0.93 11.68 20.79
C SER A 47 0.75 11.63 19.27
N LEU A 48 1.78 11.21 18.54
CA LEU A 48 1.72 11.12 17.09
C LEU A 48 0.82 9.97 16.62
N LEU A 49 0.83 8.83 17.33
CA LEU A 49 -0.08 7.72 17.06
C LEU A 49 -1.53 8.18 17.21
N GLN A 50 -1.87 8.86 18.32
CA GLN A 50 -3.21 9.38 18.56
C GLN A 50 -3.64 10.40 17.49
N LEU A 51 -2.74 11.30 17.11
CA LEU A 51 -2.98 12.27 16.05
C LEU A 51 -3.27 11.57 14.72
N ALA A 52 -2.44 10.59 14.35
CA ALA A 52 -2.63 9.79 13.15
C ALA A 52 -3.96 9.04 13.19
N MET A 53 -4.27 8.31 14.26
CA MET A 53 -5.52 7.54 14.39
C MET A 53 -6.78 8.42 14.35
N THR A 54 -6.69 9.67 14.83
CA THR A 54 -7.76 10.65 14.68
C THR A 54 -7.99 10.99 13.21
N LYS A 55 -6.93 11.28 12.45
CA LYS A 55 -7.06 11.54 11.00
C LYS A 55 -7.52 10.30 10.24
N PHE A 56 -6.97 9.14 10.56
CA PHE A 56 -7.38 7.85 10.01
C PHE A 56 -8.88 7.66 10.15
N THR A 57 -9.42 7.82 11.37
CA THR A 57 -10.86 7.73 11.65
C THR A 57 -11.67 8.62 10.71
N GLN A 58 -11.24 9.87 10.49
CA GLN A 58 -11.92 10.79 9.57
C GLN A 58 -11.90 10.27 8.14
N LEU A 59 -10.73 9.84 7.65
CA LEU A 59 -10.53 9.38 6.28
C LEU A 59 -11.26 8.08 5.96
N THR A 60 -11.47 7.18 6.94
CA THR A 60 -12.22 5.93 6.73
C THR A 60 -13.66 6.17 6.25
N ASN A 61 -14.27 7.33 6.57
CA ASN A 61 -15.61 7.68 6.10
C ASN A 61 -15.68 7.91 4.58
N ALA A 62 -14.54 8.15 3.92
CA ALA A 62 -14.47 8.55 2.51
C ALA A 62 -13.90 7.44 1.60
N VAL A 63 -13.78 6.22 2.10
CA VAL A 63 -13.21 5.07 1.38
C VAL A 63 -14.07 3.81 1.54
N ASP A 64 -13.86 2.88 0.63
CA ASP A 64 -14.55 1.59 0.57
C ASP A 64 -13.78 0.50 1.31
N PHE A 65 -12.45 0.56 1.28
CA PHE A 65 -11.55 -0.35 2.01
C PHE A 65 -10.21 0.32 2.35
N ILE A 66 -9.41 -0.37 3.15
CA ILE A 66 -8.14 0.14 3.71
C ILE A 66 -7.05 -0.91 3.51
N ILE A 67 -5.84 -0.49 3.15
CA ILE A 67 -4.65 -1.35 3.12
C ILE A 67 -3.59 -0.75 4.04
N TYR A 68 -3.16 -1.51 5.04
CA TYR A 68 -2.02 -1.15 5.89
C TYR A 68 -0.77 -1.89 5.41
N LEU A 69 0.23 -1.13 4.98
CA LEU A 69 1.41 -1.62 4.26
C LEU A 69 2.59 -2.00 5.18
N GLY A 70 2.33 -2.30 6.46
CA GLY A 70 3.31 -2.91 7.36
C GLY A 70 4.18 -1.93 8.15
N ASP A 71 5.18 -2.50 8.83
CA ASP A 71 6.14 -1.82 9.71
C ASP A 71 5.48 -1.16 10.93
N LEU A 72 5.11 -2.04 11.86
CA LEU A 72 4.37 -1.79 13.09
C LEU A 72 5.26 -1.19 14.21
N PRO A 73 6.36 -1.83 14.66
CA PRO A 73 7.11 -1.35 15.82
C PRO A 73 8.20 -0.32 15.44
N ALA A 74 8.54 0.53 16.40
CA ALA A 74 9.65 1.47 16.29
C ALA A 74 10.99 0.78 15.97
N HIS A 75 11.88 1.51 15.32
CA HIS A 75 13.25 1.09 15.08
C HIS A 75 14.02 1.03 16.39
N GLY A 76 14.62 -0.12 16.67
CA GLY A 76 15.54 -0.24 17.79
C GLY A 76 15.77 -1.68 18.22
N TYR A 77 16.62 -1.81 19.23
CA TYR A 77 16.85 -3.07 19.92
C TYR A 77 16.04 -3.05 21.22
N TYR A 78 14.89 -3.70 21.22
CA TYR A 78 14.03 -3.85 22.39
C TYR A 78 13.90 -5.32 22.77
N PRO A 79 13.61 -5.63 24.05
CA PRO A 79 13.19 -6.98 24.43
C PRO A 79 11.98 -7.42 23.60
N ALA A 80 11.91 -8.70 23.24
CA ALA A 80 10.83 -9.24 22.40
C ALA A 80 9.43 -8.89 22.92
N VAL A 81 9.22 -8.97 24.24
CA VAL A 81 7.94 -8.61 24.89
C VAL A 81 7.55 -7.15 24.64
N GLU A 82 8.51 -6.23 24.61
CA GLU A 82 8.23 -4.82 24.36
C GLU A 82 7.83 -4.59 22.89
N LYS A 83 8.51 -5.25 21.95
CA LYS A 83 8.17 -5.23 20.53
C LYS A 83 6.75 -5.78 20.28
N GLU A 84 6.44 -6.95 20.85
CA GLU A 84 5.10 -7.55 20.75
C GLU A 84 4.02 -6.60 21.30
N ASN A 85 4.29 -5.91 22.41
CA ASN A 85 3.35 -4.93 22.96
C ASN A 85 3.12 -3.75 21.99
N TYR A 86 4.16 -3.25 21.33
CA TYR A 86 4.01 -2.17 20.35
C TYR A 86 3.17 -2.60 19.14
N GLU A 87 3.42 -3.78 18.58
CA GLU A 87 2.62 -4.33 17.48
C GLU A 87 1.15 -4.51 17.88
N LYS A 88 0.90 -5.08 19.07
CA LYS A 88 -0.44 -5.24 19.60
C LYS A 88 -1.16 -3.89 19.72
N ILE A 89 -0.48 -2.87 20.25
CA ILE A 89 -1.04 -1.52 20.38
C ILE A 89 -1.41 -0.95 19.00
N VAL A 90 -0.57 -1.12 17.98
CA VAL A 90 -0.86 -0.63 16.63
C VAL A 90 -2.07 -1.34 16.02
N PHE A 91 -2.13 -2.69 16.07
CA PHE A 91 -3.28 -3.44 15.58
C PHE A 91 -4.59 -3.02 16.26
N GLN A 92 -4.57 -2.88 17.59
CA GLN A 92 -5.74 -2.44 18.36
C GLN A 92 -6.17 -1.01 18.01
N ASN A 93 -5.22 -0.09 17.87
CA ASN A 93 -5.52 1.29 17.50
C ASN A 93 -6.10 1.41 16.08
N LEU A 94 -5.55 0.68 15.12
CA LEU A 94 -6.09 0.62 13.75
C LEU A 94 -7.52 0.09 13.74
N TYR A 95 -7.78 -1.01 14.46
CA TYR A 95 -9.12 -1.60 14.57
C TYR A 95 -10.12 -0.61 15.18
N GLN A 96 -9.78 -0.02 16.33
CA GLN A 96 -10.65 0.93 17.04
C GLN A 96 -10.89 2.24 16.28
N ALA A 97 -9.89 2.72 15.53
CA ALA A 97 -10.00 3.92 14.72
C ALA A 97 -10.86 3.70 13.46
N ASN A 98 -11.01 2.47 12.99
CA ASN A 98 -11.90 2.12 11.87
C ASN A 98 -13.38 2.01 12.30
N LYS A 99 -13.94 3.13 12.78
CA LYS A 99 -15.32 3.19 13.31
C LYS A 99 -16.41 2.89 12.29
N THR A 100 -16.08 2.96 11.00
CA THR A 100 -17.00 2.64 9.90
C THR A 100 -16.92 1.18 9.45
N ALA A 101 -16.11 0.37 10.13
CA ALA A 101 -15.93 -1.06 9.88
C ALA A 101 -15.66 -1.37 8.39
N LYS A 102 -14.80 -0.58 7.74
CA LYS A 102 -14.36 -0.88 6.37
C LYS A 102 -13.47 -2.11 6.37
N PRO A 103 -13.52 -2.98 5.35
CA PRO A 103 -12.52 -4.02 5.17
C PRO A 103 -11.11 -3.42 5.23
N MET A 104 -10.27 -4.01 6.07
CA MET A 104 -8.89 -3.57 6.27
C MET A 104 -7.93 -4.74 6.11
N PHE A 105 -6.94 -4.55 5.26
CA PHE A 105 -6.00 -5.58 4.84
C PHE A 105 -4.59 -5.23 5.32
N TYR A 106 -3.95 -6.12 6.07
CA TYR A 106 -2.57 -5.99 6.52
C TYR A 106 -1.61 -6.62 5.51
N VAL A 107 -0.46 -6.00 5.32
CA VAL A 107 0.67 -6.46 4.50
C VAL A 107 1.92 -6.45 5.36
N ALA A 108 2.71 -7.52 5.33
CA ALA A 108 3.86 -7.68 6.20
C ALA A 108 5.01 -6.72 5.84
N GLY A 109 5.52 -6.00 6.84
CA GLY A 109 6.75 -5.20 6.78
C GLY A 109 7.97 -5.93 7.33
N ASN A 110 9.16 -5.43 7.02
CA ASN A 110 10.41 -6.04 7.48
C ASN A 110 10.63 -5.96 8.99
N ASN A 111 10.01 -5.00 9.68
CA ASN A 111 10.10 -4.88 11.13
C ASN A 111 9.08 -5.74 11.88
N ASP A 112 8.13 -6.35 11.18
CA ASP A 112 6.96 -6.94 11.84
C ASP A 112 7.25 -8.31 12.44
N SER A 113 8.14 -9.12 11.86
CA SER A 113 8.45 -10.46 12.38
C SER A 113 8.76 -10.47 13.89
N LEU A 114 8.10 -11.34 14.65
CA LEU A 114 8.29 -11.45 16.11
C LEU A 114 9.74 -11.80 16.52
N LEU A 115 10.52 -12.37 15.61
CA LEU A 115 11.93 -12.70 15.83
C LEU A 115 12.89 -11.53 15.55
N GLY A 116 12.37 -10.40 15.06
CA GLY A 116 13.15 -9.22 14.71
C GLY A 116 13.14 -8.89 13.22
N ASN A 117 13.93 -7.89 12.86
CA ASN A 117 13.91 -7.32 11.50
C ASN A 117 14.38 -8.33 10.46
N TYR A 118 13.66 -8.39 9.34
CA TYR A 118 13.94 -9.26 8.19
C TYR A 118 13.99 -10.76 8.52
N GLN A 119 13.42 -11.16 9.65
CA GLN A 119 13.29 -12.55 10.07
C GLN A 119 11.99 -13.15 9.48
N PRO A 120 11.77 -14.48 9.58
CA PRO A 120 10.56 -15.11 9.07
C PRO A 120 9.28 -14.51 9.64
N PHE A 121 8.23 -14.47 8.84
CA PHE A 121 6.94 -13.96 9.28
C PHE A 121 6.38 -14.71 10.48
N SER A 122 6.52 -16.04 10.48
CA SER A 122 6.06 -16.91 11.56
C SER A 122 7.19 -17.73 12.17
N SER A 123 7.06 -18.03 13.46
CA SER A 123 7.93 -18.97 14.17
C SER A 123 7.17 -19.63 15.30
N ASN A 124 7.31 -20.96 15.44
CA ASN A 124 6.66 -21.75 16.48
C ASN A 124 5.13 -21.54 16.54
N GLY A 125 4.48 -21.43 15.38
CA GLY A 125 3.03 -21.23 15.27
C GLY A 125 2.54 -19.84 15.68
N ARG A 126 3.45 -18.87 15.87
CA ARG A 126 3.13 -17.46 16.13
C ARG A 126 3.63 -16.59 14.99
N SER A 127 2.90 -15.52 14.70
CA SER A 127 3.27 -14.46 13.76
C SER A 127 2.74 -13.13 14.27
N PRO A 128 3.02 -11.99 13.61
CA PRO A 128 2.43 -10.70 13.99
C PRO A 128 0.90 -10.75 14.08
N LEU A 129 0.25 -11.59 13.25
CA LEU A 129 -1.20 -11.79 13.28
C LEU A 129 -1.70 -12.42 14.58
N SER A 130 -0.84 -13.13 15.32
CA SER A 130 -1.18 -13.64 16.66
C SER A 130 -1.41 -12.52 17.68
N LEU A 131 -1.02 -11.28 17.37
CA LEU A 131 -1.23 -10.09 18.20
C LEU A 131 -2.45 -9.26 17.76
N ALA A 132 -3.01 -9.56 16.58
CA ALA A 132 -4.16 -8.86 16.01
C ALA A 132 -5.48 -9.53 16.46
N GLU A 133 -5.79 -9.44 17.76
CA GLU A 133 -6.88 -10.20 18.41
C GLU A 133 -8.28 -9.96 17.79
N ASP A 134 -8.53 -8.75 17.28
CA ASP A 134 -9.81 -8.36 16.67
C ASP A 134 -9.85 -8.58 15.13
N TRP A 135 -8.83 -9.23 14.57
CA TRP A 135 -8.69 -9.49 13.14
C TRP A 135 -8.89 -10.97 12.84
N ASN A 136 -9.45 -11.28 11.66
CA ASN A 136 -9.41 -12.62 11.11
C ASN A 136 -8.15 -12.77 10.25
N GLY A 137 -7.07 -13.24 10.89
CA GLY A 137 -5.75 -13.26 10.28
C GLY A 137 -5.28 -11.85 9.90
N ALA A 138 -4.97 -11.61 8.64
CA ALA A 138 -4.51 -10.33 8.11
C ALA A 138 -5.66 -9.39 7.70
N CYS A 139 -6.91 -9.72 8.06
CA CYS A 139 -8.10 -9.00 7.60
C CYS A 139 -9.02 -8.59 8.76
N ALA A 140 -9.36 -7.31 8.89
CA ALA A 140 -10.38 -6.82 9.82
C ALA A 140 -11.63 -6.34 9.08
N ASN A 141 -12.81 -6.65 9.62
CA ASN A 141 -14.13 -6.32 9.04
C ASN A 141 -14.30 -6.85 7.61
N CYS A 142 -13.96 -8.12 7.40
CA CYS A 142 -13.88 -8.77 6.09
C CYS A 142 -14.98 -9.82 5.87
N GLU A 143 -16.09 -9.71 6.60
CA GLU A 143 -17.21 -10.64 6.49
C GLU A 143 -17.75 -10.66 5.06
N GLY A 144 -17.86 -11.87 4.49
CA GLY A 144 -18.37 -12.07 3.13
C GLY A 144 -17.37 -11.80 2.01
N LEU A 145 -16.10 -11.51 2.33
CA LEU A 145 -15.03 -11.48 1.33
C LEU A 145 -14.55 -12.88 0.98
N ILE A 146 -14.14 -13.05 -0.28
CA ILE A 146 -13.46 -14.26 -0.75
C ILE A 146 -11.97 -14.03 -0.54
N ILE A 147 -11.39 -14.77 0.39
CA ILE A 147 -9.98 -14.69 0.75
C ILE A 147 -9.35 -16.07 0.57
N ASN A 148 -8.23 -16.13 -0.15
CA ASN A 148 -7.32 -17.28 -0.11
C ASN A 148 -6.28 -17.04 0.98
N ASP A 149 -6.47 -17.67 2.14
CA ASP A 149 -5.68 -17.51 3.35
C ASP A 149 -4.62 -18.62 3.56
N GLU A 150 -4.37 -19.47 2.55
CA GLU A 150 -3.50 -20.66 2.63
C GLU A 150 -2.12 -20.36 3.25
N HIS A 151 -1.54 -19.20 2.93
CA HIS A 151 -0.24 -18.76 3.43
C HIS A 151 -0.30 -17.51 4.31
N MET A 152 -1.50 -17.08 4.71
CA MET A 152 -1.69 -15.83 5.44
C MET A 152 -1.00 -15.86 6.81
N HIS A 153 -1.20 -16.93 7.59
CA HIS A 153 -0.67 -17.03 8.95
C HIS A 153 0.82 -17.34 9.00
N ASP A 154 1.28 -18.24 8.13
CA ASP A 154 2.65 -18.75 8.16
C ASP A 154 3.61 -17.92 7.31
N GLY A 155 3.14 -17.43 6.15
CA GLY A 155 3.93 -16.71 5.16
C GLY A 155 3.68 -15.20 5.10
N GLY A 156 2.54 -14.72 5.61
CA GLY A 156 2.18 -13.30 5.59
C GLY A 156 1.75 -12.77 4.22
N TYR A 157 1.33 -13.67 3.31
CA TYR A 157 0.84 -13.33 1.97
C TYR A 157 -0.46 -14.07 1.66
N TYR A 158 -1.33 -13.44 0.89
CA TYR A 158 -2.69 -13.92 0.60
C TYR A 158 -3.30 -13.15 -0.58
N SER A 159 -4.41 -13.64 -1.11
CA SER A 159 -5.20 -12.95 -2.13
C SER A 159 -6.65 -12.78 -1.68
N THR A 160 -7.31 -11.69 -2.11
CA THR A 160 -8.69 -11.41 -1.74
C THR A 160 -9.36 -10.44 -2.71
N TYR A 161 -10.67 -10.60 -2.91
CA TYR A 161 -11.49 -9.53 -3.48
C TYR A 161 -11.83 -8.51 -2.39
N VAL A 162 -11.62 -7.24 -2.68
CA VAL A 162 -11.58 -6.19 -1.63
C VAL A 162 -12.95 -5.72 -1.13
N MET A 163 -14.03 -6.10 -1.82
CA MET A 163 -15.40 -5.72 -1.48
C MET A 163 -16.34 -6.92 -1.65
N PRO A 164 -17.37 -7.08 -0.79
CA PRO A 164 -18.32 -8.19 -0.91
C PRO A 164 -19.08 -8.11 -2.24
N ASN A 165 -19.25 -9.26 -2.90
CA ASN A 165 -19.94 -9.36 -4.19
C ASN A 165 -19.35 -8.49 -5.32
N ASN A 166 -18.06 -8.14 -5.24
CA ASN A 166 -17.32 -7.46 -6.30
C ASN A 166 -16.09 -8.29 -6.68
N ASP A 167 -16.05 -8.74 -7.93
CA ASP A 167 -14.93 -9.49 -8.51
C ASP A 167 -14.06 -8.62 -9.44
N GLU A 168 -14.28 -7.31 -9.44
CA GLU A 168 -13.59 -6.38 -10.33
C GLU A 168 -12.24 -5.90 -9.79
N VAL A 169 -12.05 -5.92 -8.46
CA VAL A 169 -10.83 -5.45 -7.80
C VAL A 169 -10.27 -6.57 -6.93
N LEU A 170 -9.16 -7.16 -7.40
CA LEU A 170 -8.40 -8.18 -6.70
C LEU A 170 -7.21 -7.54 -5.97
N LEU A 171 -7.00 -7.93 -4.72
CA LEU A 171 -5.80 -7.63 -3.95
C LEU A 171 -4.95 -8.90 -3.80
N ILE A 172 -3.67 -8.80 -4.11
CA ILE A 172 -2.64 -9.77 -3.72
C ILE A 172 -1.70 -9.04 -2.75
N ALA A 173 -1.68 -9.49 -1.50
CA ALA A 173 -0.75 -9.02 -0.49
C ALA A 173 0.50 -9.92 -0.49
N LEU A 174 1.68 -9.33 -0.69
CA LEU A 174 2.96 -10.03 -0.69
C LEU A 174 3.77 -9.68 0.56
N ASN A 175 4.43 -10.69 1.12
CA ASN A 175 5.50 -10.52 2.08
C ASN A 175 6.83 -10.34 1.32
N SER A 176 7.09 -9.12 0.87
CA SER A 176 8.31 -8.79 0.10
C SER A 176 9.58 -8.73 0.94
N THR A 177 9.50 -8.86 2.27
CA THR A 177 10.67 -9.01 3.15
C THR A 177 11.54 -10.20 2.75
N GLN A 178 10.92 -11.29 2.27
CA GLN A 178 11.66 -12.47 1.81
C GLN A 178 12.38 -12.23 0.47
N PHE A 179 12.00 -11.20 -0.28
CA PHE A 179 12.68 -10.83 -1.52
C PHE A 179 13.87 -9.90 -1.30
N ALA A 180 14.00 -9.31 -0.11
CA ALA A 180 14.99 -8.27 0.18
C ALA A 180 16.43 -8.75 -0.03
N ASP A 181 17.26 -7.90 -0.65
CA ASP A 181 18.72 -8.08 -0.69
C ASP A 181 19.31 -7.68 0.67
N LEU A 182 19.67 -8.68 1.47
CA LEU A 182 20.23 -8.50 2.81
C LEU A 182 21.75 -8.56 2.83
N SER A 183 22.43 -8.50 1.67
CA SER A 183 23.87 -8.67 1.55
C SER A 183 24.64 -7.86 2.61
N SER A 184 25.10 -8.59 3.65
CA SER A 184 25.90 -8.18 4.81
C SER A 184 25.28 -7.30 5.92
N ARG A 185 24.02 -6.87 5.85
CA ARG A 185 23.48 -5.86 6.80
C ARG A 185 22.71 -6.41 8.00
N PHE A 186 22.18 -7.63 7.91
CA PHE A 186 21.26 -8.18 8.91
C PHE A 186 21.60 -9.61 9.31
N ILE A 187 21.01 -10.06 10.42
CA ILE A 187 21.10 -11.44 10.87
C ILE A 187 20.50 -12.32 9.77
N TYR A 188 21.33 -13.20 9.24
CA TYR A 188 20.96 -14.09 8.15
C TYR A 188 19.80 -15.00 8.55
N TYR A 189 18.71 -14.96 7.77
CA TYR A 189 17.63 -15.93 7.85
C TYR A 189 17.88 -17.10 6.89
N PRO A 190 18.15 -18.33 7.37
CA PRO A 190 18.58 -19.44 6.51
C PRO A 190 17.56 -19.90 5.46
N ASN A 191 16.26 -19.73 5.70
CA ASN A 191 15.23 -20.18 4.77
C ASN A 191 14.67 -19.07 3.87
N GLN A 192 15.21 -17.85 3.91
CA GLN A 192 14.73 -16.71 3.12
C GLN A 192 14.54 -17.09 1.63
N LYS A 193 15.54 -17.76 1.04
CA LYS A 193 15.48 -18.22 -0.35
C LYS A 193 14.33 -19.19 -0.61
N LYS A 194 14.10 -20.14 0.30
CA LYS A 194 13.02 -21.11 0.16
C LYS A 194 11.68 -20.38 0.20
N ASP A 195 11.49 -19.49 1.16
CA ASP A 195 10.25 -18.76 1.36
C ASP A 195 9.95 -17.79 0.22
N ALA A 196 10.97 -17.11 -0.31
CA ALA A 196 10.88 -16.28 -1.50
C ALA A 196 10.39 -17.08 -2.72
N LEU A 197 11.00 -18.23 -3.01
CA LEU A 197 10.63 -19.05 -4.16
C LEU A 197 9.25 -19.70 -4.01
N MET A 198 8.86 -20.11 -2.80
CA MET A 198 7.50 -20.62 -2.54
C MET A 198 6.45 -19.53 -2.79
N GLN A 199 6.70 -18.30 -2.33
CA GLN A 199 5.80 -17.18 -2.55
C GLN A 199 5.69 -16.78 -4.03
N LEU A 200 6.80 -16.77 -4.78
CA LEU A 200 6.78 -16.51 -6.24
C LEU A 200 6.02 -17.60 -7.01
N TYR A 201 6.15 -18.87 -6.59
CA TYR A 201 5.38 -19.97 -7.16
C TYR A 201 3.88 -19.80 -6.88
N TRP A 202 3.51 -19.52 -5.63
CA TRP A 202 2.13 -19.22 -5.26
C TRP A 202 1.57 -18.01 -6.02
N LEU A 203 2.35 -16.93 -6.16
CA LEU A 203 1.96 -15.76 -6.93
C LEU A 203 1.63 -16.12 -8.38
N SER A 204 2.45 -16.95 -9.02
CA SER A 204 2.17 -17.46 -10.37
C SER A 204 0.82 -18.18 -10.45
N GLN A 205 0.49 -18.99 -9.44
CA GLN A 205 -0.80 -19.67 -9.36
C GLN A 205 -1.96 -18.67 -9.24
N GLN A 206 -1.85 -17.68 -8.34
CA GLN A 206 -2.89 -16.65 -8.18
C GLN A 206 -3.10 -15.85 -9.46
N LEU A 207 -2.02 -15.41 -10.12
CA LEU A 207 -2.09 -14.66 -11.37
C LEU A 207 -2.70 -15.49 -12.52
N SER A 208 -2.48 -16.80 -12.53
CA SER A 208 -3.04 -17.70 -13.54
C SER A 208 -4.53 -18.00 -13.36
N GLN A 209 -5.00 -18.04 -12.11
CA GLN A 209 -6.36 -18.48 -11.77
C GLN A 209 -7.38 -17.34 -11.80
N HIS A 210 -6.94 -16.12 -11.50
CA HIS A 210 -7.83 -14.98 -11.37
C HIS A 210 -7.80 -14.06 -12.59
N HIS A 211 -8.94 -13.44 -12.84
CA HIS A 211 -9.12 -12.31 -13.75
C HIS A 211 -9.86 -11.23 -12.98
N ALA A 212 -9.47 -9.98 -13.17
CA ALA A 212 -10.11 -8.81 -12.55
C ALA A 212 -9.87 -7.59 -13.43
N LYS A 213 -10.70 -6.55 -13.31
CA LYS A 213 -10.41 -5.28 -13.98
C LYS A 213 -9.14 -4.68 -13.40
N GLN A 214 -9.08 -4.60 -12.08
CA GLN A 214 -7.94 -4.06 -11.36
C GLN A 214 -7.29 -5.14 -10.51
N LEU A 215 -6.00 -5.35 -10.72
CA LEU A 215 -5.15 -6.06 -9.79
C LEU A 215 -4.33 -5.05 -8.98
N LEU A 216 -4.57 -5.03 -7.67
CA LEU A 216 -3.70 -4.39 -6.70
C LEU A 216 -2.72 -5.43 -6.17
N ILE A 217 -1.42 -5.19 -6.33
CA ILE A 217 -0.39 -5.98 -5.65
C ILE A 217 0.23 -5.10 -4.57
N ALA A 218 -0.07 -5.41 -3.32
CA ALA A 218 0.41 -4.66 -2.17
C ALA A 218 1.59 -5.38 -1.53
N MET A 219 2.64 -4.63 -1.22
CA MET A 219 3.87 -5.14 -0.61
C MET A 219 4.53 -4.04 0.20
N HIS A 220 5.31 -4.37 1.20
CA HIS A 220 6.00 -3.34 1.98
C HIS A 220 7.24 -2.82 1.23
N ILE A 221 8.26 -3.67 1.05
CA ILE A 221 9.50 -3.30 0.35
C ILE A 221 9.25 -3.25 -1.17
N PRO A 222 9.50 -2.12 -1.86
CA PRO A 222 9.28 -1.98 -3.28
C PRO A 222 10.34 -2.70 -4.13
N PRO A 223 9.99 -3.19 -5.34
CA PRO A 223 10.95 -3.70 -6.30
C PRO A 223 11.83 -2.59 -6.88
N GLY A 224 12.99 -2.96 -7.43
CA GLY A 224 13.97 -2.03 -8.01
C GLY A 224 14.91 -1.45 -6.95
N ASN A 225 15.35 -0.21 -7.16
CA ASN A 225 16.41 0.40 -6.34
C ASN A 225 15.89 1.19 -5.13
N ASP A 226 16.69 1.29 -4.08
CA ASP A 226 16.57 2.27 -3.00
C ASP A 226 16.94 3.69 -3.48
N TYR A 227 16.75 4.69 -2.61
CA TYR A 227 17.09 6.09 -2.89
C TYR A 227 18.61 6.35 -3.03
N LEU A 228 19.45 5.39 -2.63
CA LEU A 228 20.89 5.43 -2.85
C LEU A 228 21.27 4.88 -4.23
N GLY A 229 20.43 4.03 -4.82
CA GLY A 229 20.64 3.34 -6.10
C GLY A 229 21.03 1.86 -5.95
N ASN A 230 20.93 1.28 -4.75
CA ASN A 230 21.15 -0.17 -4.53
C ASN A 230 19.86 -0.93 -4.74
N LEU A 231 19.93 -2.19 -5.15
CA LEU A 231 18.73 -3.03 -5.25
C LEU A 231 18.10 -3.26 -3.87
N ASN A 232 16.78 -3.10 -3.79
CA ASN A 232 16.00 -3.49 -2.61
C ASN A 232 15.84 -5.00 -2.53
N TRP A 233 15.68 -5.67 -3.68
CA TRP A 233 15.42 -7.10 -3.78
C TRP A 233 16.62 -7.82 -4.37
N ASP A 234 16.82 -9.07 -3.99
CA ASP A 234 17.73 -9.95 -4.72
C ASP A 234 17.32 -10.01 -6.19
N GLN A 235 18.30 -9.84 -7.07
CA GLN A 235 18.10 -9.73 -8.51
C GLN A 235 17.30 -10.92 -9.08
N ALA A 236 17.51 -12.13 -8.58
CA ALA A 236 16.84 -13.32 -9.10
C ALA A 236 15.33 -13.33 -8.78
N TYR A 237 14.93 -12.78 -7.63
CA TYR A 237 13.51 -12.66 -7.28
C TYR A 237 12.84 -11.52 -8.02
N LEU A 238 13.55 -10.40 -8.19
CA LEU A 238 13.08 -9.28 -9.01
C LEU A 238 12.80 -9.72 -10.46
N GLU A 239 13.75 -10.42 -11.09
CA GLU A 239 13.59 -10.91 -12.46
C GLU A 239 12.40 -11.88 -12.59
N GLN A 240 12.24 -12.82 -11.65
CA GLN A 240 11.10 -13.74 -11.66
C GLN A 240 9.77 -13.00 -11.49
N PHE A 241 9.69 -12.04 -10.57
CA PHE A 241 8.50 -11.22 -10.37
C PHE A 241 8.13 -10.46 -11.66
N LEU A 242 9.11 -9.81 -12.31
CA LEU A 242 8.91 -9.09 -13.57
C LEU A 242 8.44 -10.02 -14.69
N GLN A 243 8.97 -11.24 -14.77
CA GLN A 243 8.51 -12.24 -15.74
C GLN A 243 7.05 -12.66 -15.51
N LEU A 244 6.66 -12.87 -14.25
CA LEU A 244 5.28 -13.20 -13.89
C LEU A 244 4.32 -12.07 -14.28
N LEU A 245 4.67 -10.81 -13.97
CA LEU A 245 3.86 -9.66 -14.37
C LEU A 245 3.76 -9.56 -15.89
N LYS A 246 4.89 -9.69 -16.60
CA LYS A 246 4.90 -9.63 -18.07
C LYS A 246 3.99 -10.69 -18.68
N TYR A 247 4.01 -11.91 -18.14
CA TYR A 247 3.27 -13.05 -18.67
C TYR A 247 1.76 -12.94 -18.41
N TYR A 248 1.36 -12.56 -17.19
CA TYR A 248 -0.05 -12.56 -16.79
C TYR A 248 -0.75 -11.21 -16.91
N GLN A 249 -0.07 -10.12 -17.27
CA GLN A 249 -0.69 -8.79 -17.33
C GLN A 249 -1.97 -8.73 -18.17
N SER A 250 -2.08 -9.54 -19.24
CA SER A 250 -3.25 -9.58 -20.11
C SER A 250 -4.52 -10.14 -19.45
N HIS A 251 -4.39 -10.79 -18.29
CA HIS A 251 -5.53 -11.24 -17.48
C HIS A 251 -6.24 -10.08 -16.76
N TYR A 252 -5.61 -8.90 -16.72
CA TYR A 252 -6.07 -7.74 -15.99
C TYR A 252 -6.17 -6.53 -16.92
N GLN A 253 -7.14 -5.65 -16.67
CA GLN A 253 -7.21 -4.40 -17.41
C GLN A 253 -6.11 -3.43 -16.95
N GLN A 254 -5.82 -3.41 -15.65
CA GLN A 254 -4.68 -2.69 -15.09
C GLN A 254 -4.10 -3.44 -13.88
N ILE A 255 -2.78 -3.38 -13.74
CA ILE A 255 -2.03 -3.77 -12.54
C ILE A 255 -1.49 -2.51 -11.89
N THR A 256 -1.68 -2.38 -10.59
CA THR A 256 -1.10 -1.30 -9.77
C THR A 256 -0.37 -1.92 -8.59
N LEU A 257 0.89 -1.51 -8.39
CA LEU A 257 1.65 -1.91 -7.22
C LEU A 257 1.49 -0.84 -6.13
N LEU A 258 1.28 -1.28 -4.89
CA LEU A 258 1.19 -0.43 -3.71
C LEU A 258 2.36 -0.79 -2.80
N THR A 259 3.21 0.19 -2.49
CA THR A 259 4.48 -0.05 -1.78
C THR A 259 4.67 0.91 -0.60
N SER A 260 5.68 0.68 0.23
CA SER A 260 6.13 1.66 1.22
C SER A 260 7.63 1.51 1.53
N HIS A 261 8.03 1.33 2.80
CA HIS A 261 9.39 1.05 3.28
C HIS A 261 10.39 2.22 3.24
N SER A 262 10.35 3.06 2.21
CA SER A 262 11.27 4.21 2.15
C SER A 262 10.82 5.39 3.01
N HIS A 263 9.58 5.33 3.51
CA HIS A 263 8.83 6.39 4.19
C HIS A 263 8.43 7.58 3.29
N MET A 264 8.80 7.55 2.01
CA MET A 264 8.66 8.67 1.08
C MET A 264 7.52 8.47 0.08
N ASP A 265 7.02 9.58 -0.49
CA ASP A 265 6.05 9.55 -1.58
C ASP A 265 6.76 9.34 -2.92
N GLU A 266 6.71 8.11 -3.41
CA GLU A 266 7.45 7.65 -4.59
C GLU A 266 6.52 7.13 -5.68
N ILE A 267 6.99 7.26 -6.93
CA ILE A 267 6.40 6.61 -8.10
C ILE A 267 7.51 5.82 -8.78
N ARG A 268 7.25 4.55 -9.10
CA ARG A 268 8.14 3.67 -9.86
C ARG A 268 7.41 3.09 -11.06
N LYS A 269 8.16 2.74 -12.09
CA LYS A 269 7.69 2.27 -13.38
C LYS A 269 8.39 0.97 -13.74
N ILE A 270 7.58 0.01 -14.16
CA ILE A 270 7.99 -1.19 -14.87
C ILE A 270 7.58 -1.02 -16.32
N SER A 271 8.53 -1.21 -17.23
CA SER A 271 8.32 -1.07 -18.67
C SER A 271 8.53 -2.41 -19.35
N PHE A 272 7.59 -2.83 -20.19
CA PHE A 272 7.74 -4.01 -21.04
C PHE A 272 7.63 -3.63 -22.50
N GLU A 273 8.42 -4.28 -23.35
CA GLU A 273 8.26 -4.14 -24.79
C GLU A 273 6.86 -4.61 -25.21
N GLN A 274 6.14 -3.77 -25.96
CA GLN A 274 4.80 -4.05 -26.50
C GLN A 274 3.71 -4.34 -25.46
N ALA A 275 3.89 -3.91 -24.21
CA ALA A 275 2.86 -4.04 -23.19
C ALA A 275 2.68 -2.75 -22.37
N PRO A 276 1.49 -2.54 -21.75
CA PRO A 276 1.26 -1.39 -20.89
C PRO A 276 2.28 -1.32 -19.74
N ASN A 277 2.65 -0.11 -19.36
CA ASN A 277 3.52 0.09 -18.21
C ASN A 277 2.77 -0.21 -16.92
N ILE A 278 3.47 -0.78 -15.93
CA ILE A 278 2.94 -1.01 -14.59
C ILE A 278 3.61 -0.01 -13.65
N TYR A 279 2.80 0.62 -12.80
CA TYR A 279 3.26 1.65 -11.87
C TYR A 279 3.15 1.18 -10.43
N ALA A 280 4.18 1.50 -9.64
CA ALA A 280 4.18 1.36 -8.19
C ALA A 280 4.04 2.73 -7.54
N PHE A 281 3.15 2.82 -6.55
CA PHE A 281 2.91 4.03 -5.78
C PHE A 281 3.23 3.77 -4.31
N SER A 282 4.20 4.50 -3.78
CA SER A 282 4.56 4.40 -2.38
C SER A 282 3.59 5.18 -1.50
N THR A 283 3.22 4.60 -0.37
CA THR A 283 2.52 5.29 0.71
C THR A 283 3.56 5.81 1.69
N PRO A 284 3.59 7.13 1.97
CA PRO A 284 4.56 7.67 2.92
C PRO A 284 4.26 7.23 4.36
N ALA A 285 5.27 7.33 5.22
CA ALA A 285 5.16 6.86 6.59
C ALA A 285 4.30 7.76 7.48
N ILE A 286 3.78 7.16 8.56
CA ILE A 286 3.31 7.91 9.72
C ILE A 286 4.48 8.37 10.57
N SER A 287 5.47 7.50 10.78
CA SER A 287 6.74 7.83 11.43
C SER A 287 7.44 9.00 10.75
N ARG A 288 8.17 9.81 11.53
CA ARG A 288 9.00 10.92 11.05
C ARG A 288 10.49 10.65 11.18
N ILE A 289 10.90 9.40 11.38
CA ILE A 289 12.31 9.02 11.59
C ILE A 289 13.24 9.47 10.45
N HIS A 290 12.70 9.69 9.25
CA HIS A 290 13.43 10.19 8.09
C HIS A 290 13.15 11.67 7.77
N TYR A 291 12.67 12.43 8.76
CA TYR A 291 12.30 13.85 8.65
C TYR A 291 11.19 14.13 7.62
N ASN A 292 10.48 13.09 7.16
CA ASN A 292 9.26 13.24 6.39
C ASN A 292 8.15 13.75 7.29
N ASN A 293 7.17 14.43 6.70
CA ASN A 293 5.92 14.67 7.41
C ASN A 293 5.09 13.37 7.48
N THR A 294 4.36 13.21 8.57
CA THR A 294 3.38 12.14 8.76
C THR A 294 2.31 12.22 7.67
N ALA A 295 2.02 11.11 6.99
CA ALA A 295 1.08 11.11 5.87
C ALA A 295 0.22 9.85 5.74
N MET A 296 -0.87 9.98 5.00
CA MET A 296 -1.75 8.89 4.56
C MET A 296 -2.20 9.17 3.13
N LYS A 297 -2.60 8.14 2.37
CA LYS A 297 -2.94 8.31 0.96
C LYS A 297 -4.27 7.66 0.61
N ILE A 298 -5.16 8.39 -0.05
CA ILE A 298 -6.38 7.84 -0.63
C ILE A 298 -6.20 7.73 -2.15
N PHE A 299 -6.36 6.54 -2.67
CA PHE A 299 -6.43 6.28 -4.10
C PHE A 299 -7.88 6.27 -4.56
N LYS A 300 -8.10 6.65 -5.83
CA LYS A 300 -9.41 6.63 -6.48
C LYS A 300 -9.31 5.84 -7.78
N LEU A 301 -10.09 4.78 -7.87
CA LEU A 301 -10.34 4.06 -9.11
C LEU A 301 -11.45 4.77 -9.89
N ASP A 302 -11.32 4.84 -11.21
CA ASP A 302 -12.38 5.35 -12.08
C ASP A 302 -13.50 4.32 -12.26
N LYS A 303 -14.51 4.66 -13.07
CA LYS A 303 -15.66 3.77 -13.35
C LYS A 303 -15.28 2.46 -14.09
N ASN A 304 -14.07 2.38 -14.62
CA ASN A 304 -13.51 1.20 -15.28
C ASN A 304 -12.50 0.49 -14.38
N SER A 305 -12.45 0.86 -13.09
CA SER A 305 -11.53 0.35 -12.08
C SER A 305 -10.05 0.66 -12.34
N ASN A 306 -9.72 1.53 -13.31
CA ASN A 306 -8.34 2.00 -13.46
C ASN A 306 -8.02 3.02 -12.38
N LEU A 307 -6.77 3.08 -11.93
CA LEU A 307 -6.29 4.10 -11.03
C LEU A 307 -6.35 5.48 -11.70
N GLY A 308 -7.32 6.28 -11.27
CA GLY A 308 -7.58 7.60 -11.82
C GLY A 308 -6.73 8.69 -11.16
N ASN A 309 -6.60 8.67 -9.84
CA ASN A 309 -5.89 9.70 -9.07
C ASN A 309 -5.54 9.20 -7.66
N PHE A 310 -4.72 9.95 -6.93
CA PHE A 310 -4.59 9.81 -5.48
C PHE A 310 -4.57 11.17 -4.79
N THR A 311 -4.84 11.17 -3.49
CA THR A 311 -4.70 12.31 -2.58
C THR A 311 -3.85 11.91 -1.40
N THR A 312 -2.72 12.58 -1.20
CA THR A 312 -1.87 12.42 -0.01
C THR A 312 -2.29 13.47 1.01
N TYR A 313 -2.75 13.05 2.16
CA TYR A 313 -3.01 13.87 3.34
C TYR A 313 -1.75 13.85 4.19
N TYR A 314 -1.34 14.98 4.74
CA TYR A 314 -0.18 15.03 5.62
C TYR A 314 -0.32 16.08 6.72
N THR A 315 0.58 16.05 7.71
CA THR A 315 0.69 17.13 8.70
C THR A 315 2.15 17.43 9.03
N ARG A 316 2.47 18.71 9.12
CA ARG A 316 3.75 19.23 9.64
C ARG A 316 3.73 19.43 11.15
N SER A 317 2.55 19.33 11.77
CA SER A 317 2.36 19.60 13.19
C SER A 317 2.40 18.31 14.00
N ASN A 318 2.97 18.39 15.20
CA ASN A 318 2.95 17.33 16.20
C ASN A 318 1.71 17.37 17.11
N GLN A 319 0.80 18.33 16.88
CA GLN A 319 -0.34 18.59 17.76
C GLN A 319 -1.69 18.43 17.07
N GLN A 320 -1.79 18.80 15.79
CA GLN A 320 -3.04 18.80 15.05
C GLN A 320 -2.85 18.52 13.56
N TRP A 321 -3.90 18.07 12.88
CA TRP A 321 -3.90 17.85 11.44
C TRP A 321 -4.69 18.96 10.75
N LEU A 322 -3.99 19.91 10.11
CA LEU A 322 -4.58 21.13 9.54
C LEU A 322 -5.14 20.95 8.13
N ASP A 323 -5.68 19.77 7.82
CA ASP A 323 -6.19 19.37 6.50
C ASP A 323 -5.23 19.58 5.33
N GLU A 324 -3.91 19.51 5.58
CA GLU A 324 -2.93 19.60 4.51
C GLU A 324 -3.04 18.37 3.60
N GLN A 325 -3.13 18.62 2.29
CA GLN A 325 -3.24 17.58 1.29
C GLN A 325 -2.69 18.05 -0.07
N TYR A 326 -2.43 17.10 -0.95
CA TYR A 326 -2.23 17.34 -2.38
C TYR A 326 -2.68 16.12 -3.18
N THR A 327 -2.94 16.32 -4.47
CA THR A 327 -3.38 15.26 -5.39
C THR A 327 -2.36 15.00 -6.48
N ALA A 328 -2.39 13.80 -7.08
CA ALA A 328 -1.53 13.51 -8.22
C ALA A 328 -1.90 14.38 -9.43
N ILE A 329 -3.18 14.36 -9.83
CA ILE A 329 -3.71 15.13 -10.98
C ILE A 329 -4.67 16.20 -10.46
N HIS A 330 -4.28 17.46 -10.56
CA HIS A 330 -5.08 18.67 -10.28
C HIS A 330 -4.26 19.90 -10.71
N ASN A 331 -4.89 21.05 -10.88
CA ASN A 331 -4.21 22.32 -11.22
C ASN A 331 -3.08 22.69 -10.23
N GLU A 332 -3.23 22.29 -8.97
CA GLU A 332 -2.26 22.46 -7.88
C GLU A 332 -1.57 21.14 -7.46
N GLY A 333 -1.79 20.07 -8.23
CA GLY A 333 -1.27 18.73 -7.97
C GLY A 333 0.17 18.53 -8.43
N ILE A 334 0.61 17.27 -8.47
CA ILE A 334 1.94 16.90 -8.98
C ILE A 334 1.99 17.08 -10.51
N PHE A 335 0.98 16.54 -11.20
CA PHE A 335 0.90 16.48 -12.66
C PHE A 335 -0.27 17.35 -13.16
N ARG A 336 -0.08 18.67 -13.11
CA ARG A 336 -1.13 19.65 -13.47
C ARG A 336 -1.63 19.54 -14.91
N ASP A 337 -0.77 19.12 -15.83
CA ASP A 337 -1.06 19.12 -17.27
C ASP A 337 -1.84 17.85 -17.72
N CYS A 338 -2.33 17.05 -16.77
CA CYS A 338 -2.97 15.74 -16.99
C CYS A 338 -4.47 15.69 -16.66
N GLU A 339 -5.17 16.83 -16.56
CA GLU A 339 -6.55 16.93 -16.02
C GLU A 339 -7.58 15.99 -16.67
N ASN A 340 -7.36 15.57 -17.92
CA ASN A 340 -8.26 14.69 -18.68
C ASN A 340 -7.78 13.23 -18.82
N LEU A 341 -6.70 12.85 -18.15
CA LEU A 341 -6.13 11.50 -18.20
C LEU A 341 -6.33 10.77 -16.87
N ASN A 342 -6.42 9.44 -16.91
CA ASN A 342 -6.16 8.65 -15.70
C ASN A 342 -4.65 8.70 -15.37
N LEU A 343 -4.30 8.30 -14.15
CA LEU A 343 -2.93 8.46 -13.65
C LEU A 343 -1.89 7.69 -14.47
N ALA A 344 -2.19 6.46 -14.89
CA ALA A 344 -1.26 5.69 -15.71
C ALA A 344 -1.04 6.36 -17.08
N SER A 345 -2.12 6.76 -17.76
CA SER A 345 -2.02 7.46 -19.05
C SER A 345 -1.31 8.82 -18.95
N CYS A 346 -1.48 9.53 -17.83
CA CYS A 346 -0.71 10.74 -17.54
C CYS A 346 0.79 10.43 -17.47
N LEU A 347 1.18 9.43 -16.67
CA LEU A 347 2.58 9.05 -16.50
C LEU A 347 3.19 8.47 -17.79
N ASP A 348 2.41 7.81 -18.63
CA ASP A 348 2.84 7.34 -19.96
C ASP A 348 3.13 8.48 -20.94
N SER A 349 2.42 9.61 -20.79
CA SER A 349 2.62 10.81 -21.63
C SER A 349 3.85 11.63 -21.25
N LEU A 350 4.47 11.32 -20.10
CA LEU A 350 5.59 12.06 -19.55
C LEU A 350 6.86 11.18 -19.57
N ASN A 351 8.00 11.81 -19.84
CA ASN A 351 9.28 11.14 -19.62
C ASN A 351 9.70 11.21 -18.14
N GLN A 352 10.71 10.41 -17.79
CA GLN A 352 11.24 10.35 -16.42
C GLN A 352 11.67 11.73 -15.88
N GLU A 353 12.32 12.57 -16.70
CA GLU A 353 12.75 13.89 -16.24
C GLU A 353 11.58 14.81 -15.93
N GLN A 354 10.50 14.77 -16.72
CA GLN A 354 9.29 15.54 -16.44
C GLN A 354 8.62 15.06 -15.15
N ILE A 355 8.55 13.73 -14.94
CA ILE A 355 7.95 13.15 -13.74
C ILE A 355 8.76 13.53 -12.51
N CYS A 356 10.07 13.31 -12.54
CA CYS A 356 10.95 13.65 -11.44
C CYS A 356 10.96 15.15 -11.17
N ALA A 357 11.01 16.01 -12.19
CA ALA A 357 10.92 17.46 -12.01
C ALA A 357 9.61 17.88 -11.33
N ASN A 358 8.48 17.25 -11.67
CA ASN A 358 7.19 17.55 -11.04
C ASN A 358 7.13 17.12 -9.57
N ILE A 359 7.63 15.91 -9.25
CA ILE A 359 7.75 15.43 -7.87
C ILE A 359 8.71 16.31 -7.05
N GLU A 360 9.80 16.74 -7.68
CA GLU A 360 10.88 17.53 -7.08
C GLU A 360 10.45 18.97 -6.78
N LYS A 361 9.82 19.63 -7.75
CA LYS A 361 9.39 21.03 -7.69
C LYS A 361 8.46 21.34 -6.52
N GLY A 362 7.51 20.45 -6.21
CA GLY A 362 6.56 20.64 -5.11
C GLY A 362 7.04 20.14 -3.76
N LYS A 363 8.27 19.61 -3.67
CA LYS A 363 8.82 18.91 -2.50
C LYS A 363 7.98 17.68 -2.08
N TYR A 364 7.32 16.98 -3.01
CA TYR A 364 6.36 15.92 -2.67
C TYR A 364 6.97 14.66 -2.04
N TYR A 365 8.21 14.30 -2.42
CA TYR A 365 8.89 13.08 -1.98
C TYR A 365 9.01 12.93 -0.46
N GLY A 366 9.59 13.93 0.22
CA GLY A 366 9.62 13.99 1.69
C GLY A 366 8.29 14.41 2.33
N VAL A 367 7.20 14.33 1.57
CA VAL A 367 5.87 14.86 1.84
C VAL A 367 5.93 16.32 2.30
N LYS A 368 6.47 17.18 1.44
CA LYS A 368 6.63 18.63 1.63
C LYS A 368 7.46 19.04 2.85
N ALA A 369 8.27 18.14 3.39
CA ALA A 369 9.30 18.47 4.35
C ALA A 369 10.48 19.18 3.66
N GLU A 370 10.97 20.27 4.26
CA GLU A 370 12.06 21.04 3.66
C GLU A 370 13.43 20.42 3.87
N GLN A 371 13.57 19.60 4.93
CA GLN A 371 14.83 18.97 5.33
C GLN A 371 15.14 17.72 4.49
N VAL A 372 14.12 17.10 3.90
CA VAL A 372 14.28 15.92 3.05
C VAL A 372 14.71 16.35 1.65
N LYS A 373 15.88 15.87 1.22
CA LYS A 373 16.38 16.12 -0.13
C LYS A 373 15.50 15.40 -1.16
N ASN A 374 14.97 16.17 -2.11
CA ASN A 374 14.14 15.65 -3.18
C ASN A 374 15.01 15.41 -4.43
N SER A 375 15.75 14.30 -4.43
CA SER A 375 16.63 13.93 -5.56
C SER A 375 16.70 12.42 -5.81
N ALA A 376 15.85 11.64 -5.15
CA ALA A 376 15.86 10.18 -5.25
C ALA A 376 15.13 9.68 -6.50
N CYS A 377 14.16 10.45 -7.03
CA CYS A 377 13.26 10.00 -8.10
C CYS A 377 14.01 9.37 -9.28
N ARG A 378 15.09 9.98 -9.75
CA ARG A 378 15.85 9.48 -10.91
C ARG A 378 16.49 8.10 -10.72
N LYS A 379 16.76 7.72 -9.47
CA LYS A 379 17.40 6.45 -9.12
C LYS A 379 16.39 5.32 -8.95
N ILE A 380 15.17 5.66 -8.53
CA ILE A 380 14.13 4.70 -8.14
C ILE A 380 13.04 4.55 -9.20
N TYR A 381 12.88 5.55 -10.09
CA TYR A 381 11.72 5.63 -10.98
C TYR A 381 11.66 4.43 -11.93
N GLN A 382 12.78 4.02 -12.54
CA GLN A 382 12.79 2.87 -13.43
C GLN A 382 13.20 1.62 -12.65
N ILE A 383 12.34 0.58 -12.67
CA ILE A 383 12.60 -0.70 -12.01
C ILE A 383 13.45 -1.64 -12.88
N ASN A 384 13.21 -1.66 -14.20
CA ASN A 384 13.83 -2.61 -15.14
C ASN A 384 14.30 -1.98 -16.44
#